data_AF-X0S3F2-F1
#
_entry.id   AF-X0S3F2-F1
#
_cell.length_a   1.000
_cell.length_b   1.000
_cell.length_c   1.000
_cell.angle_alpha   90.00
_cell.angle_beta   90.00
_cell.angle_gamma   90.00
#
_symmetry.space_group_name_H-M   'P 1'
#
loop_
_entity.id
_entity.type
_entity.pdbx_description
1 polymer ?
#
loop_
_entity_poly.entity_id
_entity_poly.type
_entity_poly.pdbx_seq_one_letter_code
_entity_poly.pdbx_strand_id
1 'polypeptide(L)' 'MSKRITIMLDDDLDKKLRALQAKAIQKNQGSYSFSKALNDTLRKTLK' A
#
# COMPACT_ATOMS: atom_id res chain seq x y z
N MET A 1 -10.39 12.76 -3.39
CA MET A 1 -11.26 11.74 -4.01
C MET A 1 -10.40 10.60 -4.51
N SER A 2 -10.74 9.37 -4.19
CA SER A 2 -10.04 8.19 -4.72
C SER A 2 -10.76 7.70 -5.96
N LYS A 3 -10.08 7.69 -7.11
CA LYS A 3 -10.58 7.10 -8.35
C LYS A 3 -9.97 5.71 -8.52
N ARG A 4 -10.69 4.76 -9.13
CA ARG A 4 -10.10 3.48 -9.53
C ARG A 4 -9.13 3.72 -10.69
N ILE A 5 -7.88 3.34 -10.49
CA ILE A 5 -6.80 3.44 -11.47
C ILE A 5 -6.10 2.07 -11.47
N THR A 6 -5.92 1.49 -12.66
CA THR A 6 -5.13 0.28 -12.85
C THR A 6 -3.70 0.70 -13.16
N ILE A 7 -2.75 0.18 -12.40
CA ILE A 7 -1.32 0.38 -12.63
C ILE A 7 -0.64 -0.98 -12.67
N MET A 8 0.39 -1.11 -13.51
CA MET A 8 1.30 -2.26 -13.44
C MET A 8 2.38 -1.95 -12.40
N LEU A 9 2.68 -2.91 -11.54
CA LEU A 9 3.76 -2.84 -10.56
C LEU A 9 4.70 -4.01 -10.81
N ASP A 10 5.99 -3.78 -10.57
CA ASP A 10 6.96 -4.86 -10.54
C ASP A 10 6.67 -5.81 -9.36
N ASP A 11 6.94 -7.10 -9.56
CA ASP A 11 6.63 -8.16 -8.59
C ASP A 11 7.32 -7.94 -7.24
N ASP A 12 8.54 -7.40 -7.23
CA ASP A 12 9.27 -7.11 -6.00
C ASP A 12 8.62 -5.97 -5.21
N LEU A 13 8.05 -4.96 -5.89
CA LEU A 13 7.32 -3.87 -5.28
C LEU A 13 5.97 -4.34 -4.69
N ASP A 14 5.23 -5.22 -5.40
CA ASP A 14 4.00 -5.82 -4.86
C ASP A 14 4.29 -6.59 -3.56
N LYS A 15 5.31 -7.45 -3.56
CA LYS A 15 5.73 -8.23 -2.37
C LYS A 15 6.06 -7.32 -1.19
N LYS A 16 6.82 -6.24 -1.42
CA LYS A 16 7.17 -5.26 -0.38
C LYS A 16 5.93 -4.56 0.17
N LEU A 17 5.00 -4.15 -0.71
CA LEU A 17 3.75 -3.49 -0.32
C LEU A 17 2.83 -4.42 0.49
N ARG A 18 2.74 -5.70 0.13
CA ARG A 18 1.97 -6.70 0.91
C ARG A 18 2.60 -6.96 2.28
N ALA A 19 3.92 -7.04 2.36
CA ALA A 19 4.60 -7.17 3.64
C ALA A 19 4.36 -5.94 4.54
N LEU A 20 4.38 -4.74 3.95
CA LEU A 20 4.05 -3.49 4.66
C LEU A 20 2.59 -3.50 5.13
N GLN A 21 1.67 -3.95 4.26
CA GLN A 21 0.26 -4.09 4.60
C GLN A 21 0.07 -5.02 5.80
N ALA A 22 0.67 -6.21 5.79
CA ALA A 22 0.57 -7.18 6.88
C ALA A 22 1.07 -6.59 8.21
N LYS A 23 2.23 -5.90 8.19
CA LYS A 23 2.77 -5.20 9.37
C LYS A 23 1.81 -4.12 9.88
N ALA A 24 1.17 -3.37 9.00
CA ALA A 24 0.24 -2.32 9.36
C ALA A 24 -1.07 -2.87 9.95
N ILE A 25 -1.56 -4.01 9.45
CA ILE A 25 -2.72 -4.72 10.01
C ILE A 25 -2.41 -5.20 11.43
N GLN A 26 -1.25 -5.84 11.62
CA GLN A 26 -0.81 -6.31 12.95
C GLN A 26 -0.67 -5.14 13.94
N LYS A 27 -0.05 -4.04 13.51
CA LYS A 27 0.20 -2.88 14.37
C LYS A 27 -1.07 -2.12 14.77
N ASN A 28 -2.01 -1.94 13.85
CA ASN A 28 -3.17 -1.08 14.07
C ASN A 28 -4.44 -1.86 14.45
N GLN A 29 -4.38 -3.19 14.60
CA GLN A 29 -5.53 -4.08 14.88
C GLN A 29 -6.79 -3.68 14.09
N GLY A 30 -6.62 -3.38 12.81
CA GLY A 30 -7.65 -2.74 12.01
C GLY A 30 -7.47 -3.00 10.52
N SER A 31 -8.50 -2.63 9.75
CA SER A 31 -8.49 -2.82 8.30
C SER A 31 -7.49 -1.88 7.62
N TYR A 32 -6.48 -2.48 6.98
CA TYR A 32 -5.51 -1.76 6.15
C TYR A 32 -5.49 -2.39 4.76
N SER A 33 -6.10 -1.70 3.79
CA SER A 33 -6.22 -2.19 2.42
C SER A 33 -4.93 -1.98 1.62
N PHE A 34 -4.72 -2.80 0.61
CA PHE A 34 -3.58 -2.69 -0.30
C PHE A 34 -3.52 -1.31 -0.97
N SER A 35 -4.66 -0.78 -1.42
CA SER A 35 -4.72 0.57 -2.01
C SER A 35 -4.30 1.66 -1.01
N LYS A 36 -4.57 1.48 0.28
CA LYS A 36 -4.11 2.40 1.33
C LYS A 36 -2.60 2.29 1.53
N ALA A 37 -2.07 1.05 1.58
CA ALA A 37 -0.63 0.78 1.64
C ALA A 37 0.14 1.46 0.50
N LEU A 38 -0.36 1.31 -0.72
CA LEU A 38 0.23 1.91 -1.92
C LEU A 38 0.22 3.45 -1.84
N ASN A 39 -0.96 4.06 -1.58
CA ASN A 39 -1.08 5.51 -1.53
C ASN A 39 -0.25 6.14 -0.40
N ASP A 40 -0.22 5.53 0.79
CA ASP A 40 0.59 6.01 1.91
C ASP A 40 2.09 5.93 1.59
N THR A 41 2.51 4.89 0.88
CA THR A 41 3.90 4.73 0.43
C THR A 41 4.26 5.82 -0.59
N LEU A 42 3.43 6.00 -1.62
CA LEU A 42 3.66 7.02 -2.66
C LEU A 42 3.68 8.45 -2.09
N ARG A 43 2.81 8.77 -1.12
CA ARG A 43 2.78 10.09 -0.47
C ARG A 43 4.01 10.39 0.36
N LYS A 44 4.72 9.36 0.86
CA LYS A 44 5.97 9.54 1.59
C LYS A 44 7.13 9.85 0.67
N THR A 45 7.13 9.30 -0.55
CA THR A 45 8.24 9.41 -1.50
C THR A 45 8.09 10.57 -2.48
N LEU A 46 6.87 10.88 -2.92
CA LEU A 46 6.59 11.95 -3.89
C LEU A 46 6.42 13.34 -3.22
N LYS A 47 7.03 13.53 -2.05
CA LYS A 47 6.97 14.80 -1.32
C LYS A 47 8.05 15.75 -1.79
#